data_AF-A0A5K1B2J4-F1
#
_entry.id   AF-A0A5K1B2J4-F1
#
_cell.length_a   1.000
_cell.length_b   1.000
_cell.length_c   1.000
_cell.angle_alpha   90.00
_cell.angle_beta   90.00
_cell.angle_gamma   90.00
#
_symmetry.space_group_name_H-M   'P 1'
#
loop_
_entity.id
_entity.type
_entity.pdbx_description
1 polymer ?
#
loop_
_entity_poly.entity_id
_entity_poly.type
_entity_poly.pdbx_seq_one_letter_code
_entity_poly.pdbx_strand_id
1 'polypeptide(L)' 'ILEALTTRRCAEDFSLERLELLGDSVLKYVVSCNLFLKYPRKHEGHLSSLRSSAVCNATLHRLATTRKLQ' A
#
# COMPACT_ATOMS: atom_id res chain seq x y z
N ILE A 1 -6.88 -14.04 -6.55
CA ILE A 1 -7.48 -13.84 -5.20
C ILE A 1 -6.90 -14.86 -4.21
N LEU A 2 -6.78 -16.15 -4.58
CA LEU A 2 -6.23 -17.20 -3.71
C LEU A 2 -4.78 -16.94 -3.25
N GLU A 3 -3.91 -16.42 -4.13
CA GLU A 3 -2.50 -16.09 -3.81
C GLU A 3 -2.32 -15.01 -2.73
N ALA A 4 -3.31 -14.15 -2.51
CA ALA A 4 -3.21 -13.07 -1.52
C ALA A 4 -3.53 -13.52 -0.08
N LEU A 5 -4.04 -14.74 0.11
CA LEU A 5 -4.51 -15.28 1.40
C LEU A 5 -3.60 -16.37 2.00
N THR A 6 -2.58 -16.83 1.27
CA THR A 6 -1.69 -17.89 1.75
C THR A 6 -0.57 -17.33 2.63
N THR A 7 -0.82 -17.25 3.94
CA THR A 7 0.20 -16.93 4.96
C THR A 7 1.25 -18.03 5.04
N ARG A 8 2.51 -17.60 5.15
CA ARG A 8 3.86 -18.23 5.28
C ARG A 8 4.01 -19.56 6.08
N ARG A 9 3.08 -20.50 6.00
CA ARG A 9 3.17 -21.86 6.58
C ARG A 9 3.07 -22.99 5.55
N CYS A 10 2.96 -22.66 4.26
CA CYS A 10 3.03 -23.65 3.20
C CYS A 10 4.30 -23.38 2.40
N ALA A 11 5.16 -24.38 2.35
CA ALA A 11 6.40 -24.40 1.60
C ALA A 11 6.10 -24.41 0.10
N GLU A 12 5.70 -23.26 -0.44
CA GLU A 12 5.57 -23.00 -1.85
C GLU A 12 6.68 -22.00 -2.24
N ASP A 13 7.34 -22.26 -3.35
CA ASP A 13 8.54 -21.57 -3.87
C ASP A 13 8.28 -20.10 -4.32
N PHE A 14 7.20 -19.50 -3.82
CA PHE A 14 6.70 -18.18 -4.19
C PHE A 14 6.82 -17.21 -3.02
N SER A 15 7.88 -16.41 -3.06
CA SER A 15 8.08 -15.31 -2.12
C SER A 15 7.01 -14.23 -2.34
N LEU A 16 6.10 -14.08 -1.36
CA LEU A 16 5.13 -12.98 -1.28
C LEU A 16 5.80 -11.59 -1.26
N GLU A 17 7.09 -11.52 -0.96
CA GLU A 17 7.89 -10.31 -0.93
C GLU A 17 7.88 -9.59 -2.30
N ARG A 18 7.85 -10.33 -3.41
CA ARG A 18 7.76 -9.74 -4.76
C ARG A 18 6.40 -9.11 -5.02
N LEU A 19 5.34 -9.79 -4.56
CA LEU A 19 3.97 -9.29 -4.69
C LEU A 19 3.74 -8.08 -3.78
N GLU A 20 4.32 -8.10 -2.58
CA GLU A 20 4.32 -6.99 -1.63
C GLU A 20 5.06 -5.77 -2.20
N LEU A 21 6.26 -5.96 -2.77
CA LEU A 21 7.03 -4.89 -3.40
C LEU A 21 6.28 -4.24 -4.57
N LEU A 22 5.62 -5.06 -5.40
CA LEU A 22 4.79 -4.58 -6.49
C LEU A 22 3.58 -3.82 -5.96
N GLY A 23 2.90 -4.38 -4.95
CA GLY A 23 1.75 -3.77 -4.29
C GLY A 23 2.08 -2.40 -3.68
N ASP A 24 3.21 -2.28 -2.98
CA ASP A 24 3.67 -1.01 -2.41
C ASP A 24 3.97 0.04 -3.48
N SER A 25 4.63 -0.36 -4.58
CA SER A 25 4.94 0.54 -5.70
C SER A 25 3.68 1.06 -6.39
N VAL A 26 2.72 0.18 -6.67
CA VAL A 26 1.41 0.54 -7.26
C VAL A 26 0.63 1.44 -6.31
N LEU A 27 0.58 1.11 -5.02
CA LEU A 27 -0.15 1.90 -4.04
C LEU A 27 0.44 3.31 -3.88
N LYS A 28 1.77 3.43 -3.82
CA LYS A 28 2.47 4.72 -3.82
C LYS A 28 2.15 5.54 -5.06
N TYR A 29 2.13 4.92 -6.24
CA TYR A 29 1.79 5.60 -7.49
C TYR A 29 0.34 6.11 -7.48
N VAL A 30 -0.64 5.24 -7.20
CA VAL A 30 -2.06 5.60 -7.18
C VAL A 30 -2.35 6.70 -6.16
N VAL A 31 -1.77 6.63 -4.95
CA VAL A 31 -1.95 7.66 -3.92
C VAL A 31 -1.29 8.98 -4.35
N SER A 32 -0.11 8.93 -4.98
CA SER A 32 0.55 10.12 -5.51
C SER A 32 -0.29 10.79 -6.59
N CYS A 33 -0.82 10.03 -7.56
CA CYS A 33 -1.73 10.55 -8.60
C CYS A 33 -3.01 11.14 -8.00
N ASN A 34 -3.63 10.44 -7.04
CA ASN A 34 -4.83 10.93 -6.38
C ASN A 34 -4.57 12.24 -5.63
N LEU A 35 -3.46 12.35 -4.89
CA LEU A 35 -3.09 13.58 -4.18
C LEU A 35 -2.76 14.73 -5.14
N PHE A 36 -2.07 14.45 -6.25
CA PHE A 36 -1.75 15.43 -7.27
C PHE A 36 -3.01 16.01 -7.93
N LEU A 37 -3.98 15.14 -8.29
CA LEU A 37 -5.24 15.55 -8.89
C LEU A 37 -6.18 16.24 -7.89
N LYS A 38 -6.20 15.79 -6.63
CA LYS A 38 -7.06 16.34 -5.58
C LYS A 38 -6.55 17.68 -5.04
N TYR A 39 -5.25 17.92 -5.07
CA TYR A 39 -4.61 19.13 -4.56
C TYR A 39 -3.63 19.76 -5.56
N PRO A 40 -4.10 20.21 -6.75
CA PRO A 40 -3.23 20.71 -7.82
C PRO A 40 -2.48 22.00 -7.48
N ARG A 41 -2.88 22.71 -6.41
CA ARG A 41 -2.25 23.95 -5.94
C ARG A 41 -1.40 23.78 -4.68
N LYS A 42 -1.22 22.56 -4.17
CA LYS A 42 -0.40 22.32 -2.96
C LYS A 42 1.07 22.08 -3.34
N HIS A 43 1.96 22.58 -2.49
CA HIS A 43 3.39 22.39 -2.64
C HIS A 43 3.76 20.90 -2.47
N GLU A 44 4.71 20.44 -3.28
CA GLU A 44 5.26 19.08 -3.28
C GLU A 44 5.61 18.54 -1.88
N GLY A 45 6.29 19.31 -1.00
CA GLY A 45 6.56 18.88 0.37
C GLY A 45 5.32 18.52 1.21
N HIS A 46 4.21 19.27 1.04
CA HIS A 46 2.95 18.95 1.70
C HIS A 46 2.28 17.70 1.10
N LEU A 47 2.40 17.51 -0.22
CA LEU A 47 1.89 16.32 -0.90
C LEU A 47 2.70 15.06 -0.49
N SER A 48 4.01 15.18 -0.37
CA SER A 48 4.90 14.11 0.13
C SER A 48 4.57 13.73 1.57
N SER A 49 4.33 14.70 2.45
CA SER A 49 3.90 14.41 3.85
C SER A 49 2.53 13.72 3.90
N LEU A 50 1.55 14.19 3.12
CA LEU A 50 0.23 13.56 2.99
C LEU A 50 0.33 12.13 2.45
N ARG A 51 1.16 11.91 1.43
CA ARG A 51 1.41 10.59 0.85
C ARG A 51 2.00 9.65 1.88
N SER A 52 3.03 10.07 2.61
CA SER A 52 3.66 9.25 3.65
C SER A 52 2.70 8.91 4.79
N SER A 53 1.79 9.81 5.15
CA SER A 53 0.76 9.55 6.17
C SER A 53 -0.33 8.59 5.68
N ALA A 54 -0.72 8.68 4.40
CA ALA A 54 -1.69 7.79 3.78
C ALA A 54 -1.13 6.38 3.51
N VAL A 55 0.13 6.30 3.07
CA VAL A 55 0.86 5.06 2.78
C VAL A 55 1.88 4.80 3.89
N CYS A 56 1.38 4.63 5.12
CA CYS A 56 2.20 4.15 6.22
C CYS A 56 1.74 2.77 6.67
N ASN A 57 2.70 1.95 7.13
CA ASN A 57 2.42 0.60 7.61
C ASN A 57 1.32 0.57 8.66
N ALA A 58 1.23 1.58 9.54
CA ALA A 58 0.16 1.67 10.53
C ALA A 58 -1.23 1.87 9.90
N THR A 59 -1.36 2.73 8.90
CA THR A 59 -2.63 2.96 8.18
C THR A 59 -3.02 1.74 7.35
N LEU A 60 -2.06 1.14 6.66
CA LEU A 60 -2.28 -0.07 5.86
C LEU A 60 -2.64 -1.27 6.74
N HIS A 61 -1.95 -1.43 7.87
CA HIS A 61 -2.24 -2.47 8.85
C HIS A 61 -3.64 -2.31 9.45
N ARG A 62 -4.03 -1.09 9.83
CA ARG A 62 -5.40 -0.79 10.29
C ARG A 62 -6.45 -1.10 9.23
N LEU A 63 -6.17 -0.80 7.96
CA LEU A 63 -7.09 -1.11 6.86
C LEU A 63 -7.22 -2.62 6.65
N ALA A 64 -6.10 -3.35 6.73
CA ALA A 64 -6.08 -4.81 6.61
C ALA A 64 -6.86 -5.50 7.73
N THR A 65 -6.70 -5.05 8.98
CA THR A 65 -7.52 -5.53 10.12
C THR A 65 -8.99 -5.20 9.94
N THR A 66 -9.31 -3.99 9.47
CA THR A 66 -10.71 -3.59 9.18
C THR A 66 -11.34 -4.47 8.09
N ARG A 67 -10.54 -4.90 7.11
CA ARG A 67 -10.98 -5.76 6.00
C ARG A 67 -10.87 -7.27 6.31
N LYS A 68 -10.53 -7.66 7.54
CA LYS A 68 -10.34 -9.06 7.98
C LYS A 68 -9.34 -9.85 7.13
N LEU A 69 -8.30 -9.18 6.62
CA LEU A 69 -7.21 -9.81 5.86
C LEU A 69 -6.08 -10.33 6.78
N GLN A 70 -6.42 -10.83 7.97
CA GLN A 70 -5.48 -11.43 8.92
C GLN A 70 -5.53 -12.96 8.87
#